data_AF-A0A973Q8P0-F1
#
_entry.id   AF-A0A973Q8P0-F1
#
_cell.length_a   1.000
_cell.length_b   1.000
_cell.length_c   1.000
_cell.angle_alpha   90.00
_cell.angle_beta   90.00
_cell.angle_gamma   90.00
#
_symmetry.space_group_name_H-M   'P 1'
#
loop_
_entity.id
_entity.type
_entity.pdbx_description
1 polymer ?
#
loop_
_entity_poly.entity_id
_entity_poly.type
_entity_poly.pdbx_seq_one_letter_code
_entity_poly.pdbx_strand_id
1 'polypeptide(L)' 'MPARGRLPAHRAAAADCRGCPLFAPATQTVFGSGDAAARVMLVGEQPGDQED' A
#
# COMPACT_ATOMS: atom_id res chain seq x y z
N MET A 1 -1.33 -8.08 8.89
CA MET A 1 -0.82 -8.40 7.53
C MET A 1 -0.88 -9.90 7.29
N PRO A 2 -1.34 -10.35 6.12
CA PRO A 2 -1.46 -11.77 5.81
C PRO A 2 -0.08 -12.38 5.50
N ALA A 3 0.20 -13.57 6.03
CA ALA A 3 1.47 -14.27 5.82
C ALA A 3 1.63 -14.80 4.38
N ARG A 4 0.52 -14.98 3.65
CA ARG A 4 0.45 -15.42 2.25
C ARG A 4 -0.74 -14.75 1.57
N GLY A 5 -0.64 -14.51 0.28
CA GLY A 5 -1.74 -13.93 -0.50
C GLY A 5 -1.27 -13.38 -1.83
N ARG A 6 -2.22 -13.08 -2.72
CA ARG A 6 -1.95 -12.29 -3.93
C ARG A 6 -2.12 -10.79 -3.61
N LEU A 7 -1.68 -9.92 -4.52
CA LEU A 7 -1.76 -8.47 -4.36
C LEU A 7 -3.12 -7.95 -3.87
N PRO A 8 -4.29 -8.48 -4.30
CA PRO A 8 -5.58 -8.04 -3.75
C PRO A 8 -5.73 -8.25 -2.23
N ALA A 9 -5.24 -9.37 -1.70
CA ALA A 9 -5.32 -9.66 -0.27
C ALA A 9 -4.39 -8.75 0.55
N HIS A 10 -3.21 -8.44 0.00
CA HIS A 10 -2.29 -7.49 0.64
C HIS A 10 -2.81 -6.06 0.57
N ARG A 11 -3.44 -5.65 -0.54
CA ARG A 11 -4.10 -4.34 -0.67
C ARG A 11 -5.18 -4.15 0.39
N ALA A 12 -6.06 -5.14 0.55
CA ALA A 12 -7.11 -5.11 1.56
C ALA A 12 -6.54 -5.00 2.98
N ALA A 13 -5.53 -5.81 3.30
CA ALA A 13 -4.93 -5.77 4.64
C ALA A 13 -4.12 -4.48 4.92
N ALA A 14 -3.57 -3.84 3.88
CA ALA A 14 -2.84 -2.59 4.02
C ALA A 14 -3.76 -1.42 4.32
N ALA A 15 -4.97 -1.40 3.76
CA ALA A 15 -5.97 -0.36 4.03
C ALA A 15 -6.33 -0.22 5.53
N ASP A 16 -6.24 -1.32 6.29
CA ASP A 16 -6.52 -1.33 7.74
C ASP A 16 -5.25 -1.29 8.61
N CYS A 17 -4.08 -1.01 8.03
CA CYS A 17 -2.81 -1.09 8.75
C CYS A 17 -2.70 -0.03 9.84
N ARG A 18 -2.37 -0.45 11.07
CA ARG A 18 -2.08 0.43 12.22
C ARG A 18 -0.69 0.19 12.80
N GLY A 19 0.24 -0.27 11.98
CA GLY A 19 1.58 -0.69 12.42
C GLY A 19 2.52 0.44 12.85
N CYS A 20 2.21 1.70 12.51
CA CYS A 20 2.96 2.87 12.94
C CYS A 20 2.06 4.13 12.98
N PRO A 21 2.47 5.23 13.63
CA PRO A 21 1.61 6.42 13.78
C PRO A 21 1.13 7.08 12.48
N LEU A 22 1.72 6.78 11.33
CA LEU A 22 1.36 7.37 10.04
C LEU A 22 -0.06 7.04 9.58
N PHE A 23 -0.70 5.99 10.10
CA PHE A 23 -2.09 5.68 9.75
C PHE A 23 -3.07 6.76 10.23
N ALA A 24 -2.70 7.50 11.28
CA ALA A 24 -3.64 8.38 11.98
C ALA A 24 -3.90 9.72 11.24
N PRO A 25 -2.86 10.42 10.72
CA PRO A 25 -3.09 11.66 9.99
C PRO A 25 -3.39 11.48 8.49
N ALA A 26 -3.12 10.31 7.92
CA ALA A 26 -3.37 10.01 6.50
C ALA A 26 -4.86 9.77 6.21
N THR A 27 -5.33 10.14 5.01
CA THR A 27 -6.70 9.90 4.57
C THR A 27 -6.92 8.43 4.26
N GLN A 28 -5.99 7.81 3.54
CA GLN A 28 -6.05 6.39 3.22
C GLN A 28 -4.67 5.78 2.96
N THR A 29 -4.61 4.46 2.83
CA THR A 29 -3.41 3.79 2.34
C THR A 29 -3.34 3.88 0.81
N VAL A 30 -2.23 4.39 0.29
CA VAL A 30 -1.92 4.35 -1.14
C VAL A 30 -1.12 3.10 -1.44
N PHE A 31 -1.80 2.05 -1.89
CA PHE A 31 -1.15 0.79 -2.25
C PHE A 31 -0.70 0.80 -3.71
N GLY A 32 0.49 0.26 -3.99
CA GLY A 32 1.09 0.25 -5.33
C GLY A 32 0.14 -0.21 -6.44
N SER A 33 0.26 0.39 -7.61
CA SER A 33 -0.54 0.10 -8.80
C SER A 33 0.36 -0.44 -9.92
N GLY A 34 -0.21 -1.26 -10.81
CA GLY A 34 0.51 -1.87 -11.93
C GLY A 34 0.08 -3.31 -12.21
N ASP A 35 0.66 -3.88 -13.25
CA ASP A 35 0.47 -5.28 -13.62
C ASP A 35 1.17 -6.20 -12.61
N ALA A 36 0.45 -7.21 -12.11
CA ALA A 36 1.01 -8.23 -11.22
C ALA A 36 2.13 -9.06 -11.89
N ALA A 37 2.18 -9.08 -13.23
CA ALA A 37 3.21 -9.71 -14.03
C ALA A 37 4.29 -8.74 -14.53
N ALA A 38 4.28 -7.47 -14.08
CA ALA A 38 5.30 -6.51 -14.44
C ALA A 38 6.71 -7.02 -14.11
N ARG A 39 7.65 -6.84 -15.05
CA ARG A 39 9.05 -7.26 -14.87
C ARG A 39 9.88 -6.29 -14.04
N VAL A 40 9.38 -5.08 -13.83
CA VAL A 40 10.08 -4.00 -13.12
C VAL A 40 9.08 -3.35 -12.16
N MET A 41 9.55 -3.05 -10.95
CA MET A 41 8.83 -2.30 -9.94
C MET A 41 9.68 -1.07 -9.57
N LEU A 42 9.03 0.09 -9.50
CA LEU A 42 9.64 1.31 -9.00
C LEU A 42 9.10 1.58 -7.60
N VAL A 43 9.97 2.00 -6.69
CA VAL A 43 9.62 2.25 -5.28
C VAL A 43 10.07 3.68 -4.93
N GLY A 44 9.10 4.52 -4.58
CA GLY A 44 9.34 5.86 -4.07
C GLY A 44 9.41 5.89 -2.53
N GLU A 45 9.37 7.09 -1.94
CA GLU A 45 9.44 7.26 -0.48
C GLU A 45 8.08 7.03 0.20
N GLN A 46 7.12 7.95 0.00
CA GLN A 46 5.80 7.94 0.62
C GLN A 46 4.77 8.66 -0.29
N PRO A 47 3.46 8.46 -0.08
CA PRO A 47 2.44 9.28 -0.71
C PRO A 47 2.54 10.75 -0.29
N GLY A 48 2.32 11.66 -1.23
CA GLY A 48 2.15 13.09 -0.95
C GLY A 48 0.67 13.49 -0.95
N ASP A 49 0.42 14.79 -0.83
CA ASP A 49 -0.94 15.36 -0.67
C ASP A 49 -1.92 14.98 -1.79
N GLN A 50 -1.42 14.74 -3.01
CA GLN A 50 -2.26 14.39 -4.16
C GLN A 50 -2.53 12.88 -4.26
N GLU A 51 -1.69 12.08 -3.62
CA GLU A 51 -1.79 10.63 -3.62
C GLU A 51 -2.56 10.09 -2.42
N ASP A 52 -2.48 10.77 -1.26
CA ASP A 52 -3.21 10.43 -0.02
C ASP A 52 -4.74 10.35 -0.19
#